data_AF-A0A1Q8M1A7-F1
#
_entry.id   AF-A0A1Q8M1A7-F1
#
_cell.length_a   1.000
_cell.length_b   1.000
_cell.length_c   1.000
_cell.angle_alpha   90.00
_cell.angle_beta   90.00
_cell.angle_gamma   90.00
#
_symmetry.space_group_name_H-M   'P 1'
#
loop_
_entity.id
_entity.type
_entity.pdbx_description
1 polymer ?
#
loop_
_entity_poly.entity_id
_entity_poly.type
_entity_poly.pdbx_seq_one_letter_code
_entity_poly.pdbx_strand_id
1 'polypeptide(L)'
;MTATQSWPAVEPATQPIPVVRRGNTPATAGFWLGIVGLVAGWVPFLGLLVTVPAWALSQAGRRRFRTGATTTAGRSGAGLALGVAGSVLCLLTTTIGVIGAANAPQPALPAAAPAAPVPAAAPAPVAVPDVVGMTDARAREVLAQAGFTHVVLGPPSPAAAGVAAGTVTAQDPVGSTTYDRAAAVTLTEAAAPAVPVAPAAAATDAPVATDVDRPYVPAPARPLVATPPAPHTAVAAPRPAPQAPRPAAPAPRPAAPAAPAPAAPAPSSGGGSAYYANCTAARNAGAAPLYRGAPGYRSALDRDDDGIACE
;
A
#
# COMPACT_ATOMS: atom_id res chain seq x y z
N MET A 1 28.52 -118.32 -42.83
CA MET A 1 29.28 -117.31 -43.57
C MET A 1 28.26 -116.38 -44.21
N THR A 2 27.83 -115.37 -43.46
CA THR A 2 26.78 -114.43 -43.83
C THR A 2 27.45 -113.12 -44.21
N ALA A 3 27.41 -112.77 -45.49
CA ALA A 3 27.95 -111.53 -46.04
C ALA A 3 26.94 -110.40 -45.80
N THR A 4 27.33 -109.40 -45.00
CA THR A 4 26.60 -108.15 -44.83
C THR A 4 27.01 -107.17 -45.92
N GLN A 5 26.11 -106.91 -46.87
CA GLN A 5 26.26 -105.80 -47.81
C GLN A 5 25.83 -104.49 -47.14
N SER A 6 26.72 -103.51 -47.11
CA SER A 6 26.49 -102.15 -46.60
C SER A 6 25.89 -101.27 -47.69
N TRP A 7 24.64 -100.82 -47.51
CA TRP A 7 24.03 -99.77 -48.33
C TRP A 7 24.46 -98.39 -47.81
N PRO A 8 24.89 -97.45 -48.68
CA PRO A 8 25.25 -96.11 -48.26
C PRO A 8 24.00 -95.29 -47.87
N ALA A 9 24.12 -94.57 -46.75
CA ALA A 9 23.09 -93.71 -46.22
C ALA A 9 22.75 -92.56 -47.18
N VAL A 10 21.45 -92.32 -47.37
CA VAL A 10 20.90 -91.15 -48.07
C VAL A 10 21.19 -89.92 -47.21
N GLU A 11 22.03 -89.00 -47.69
CA GLU A 11 22.26 -87.70 -47.04
C GLU A 11 20.99 -86.83 -47.13
N PRO A 12 20.48 -86.26 -46.03
CA PRO A 12 19.40 -85.30 -46.09
C PRO A 12 19.92 -83.98 -46.68
N ALA A 13 19.35 -83.57 -47.82
CA ALA A 13 19.63 -82.29 -48.46
C ALA A 13 19.49 -81.12 -47.47
N THR A 14 20.61 -80.45 -47.18
CA THR A 14 20.64 -79.25 -46.35
C THR A 14 20.03 -78.09 -47.14
N GLN A 15 18.78 -77.75 -46.86
CA GLN A 15 18.16 -76.53 -47.40
C GLN A 15 18.84 -75.30 -46.78
N PRO A 16 19.26 -74.29 -47.57
CA PRO A 16 19.88 -73.09 -47.03
C PRO A 16 18.86 -72.29 -46.21
N ILE A 17 19.21 -72.00 -44.95
CA ILE A 17 18.41 -71.18 -44.03
C ILE A 17 18.16 -69.80 -44.67
N PRO A 18 16.91 -69.32 -44.77
CA PRO A 18 16.66 -67.98 -45.29
C PRO A 18 17.24 -66.95 -44.33
N VAL A 19 18.27 -66.23 -44.79
CA VAL A 19 18.86 -65.11 -44.04
C VAL A 19 17.81 -64.02 -43.95
N VAL A 20 17.16 -63.88 -42.80
CA VAL A 20 16.23 -62.77 -42.53
C VAL A 20 17.02 -61.47 -42.58
N ARG A 21 16.95 -60.74 -43.71
CA ARG A 21 17.52 -59.40 -43.85
C ARG A 21 16.85 -58.49 -42.82
N ARG A 22 17.54 -58.20 -41.71
CA ARG A 22 17.10 -57.19 -40.74
C ARG A 22 16.94 -55.86 -41.47
N GLY A 23 15.70 -55.40 -41.60
CA GLY A 23 15.35 -54.17 -42.29
C GLY A 23 16.01 -52.94 -41.66
N ASN A 24 16.21 -51.91 -42.49
CA ASN A 24 16.97 -50.69 -42.19
C ASN A 24 16.19 -49.69 -41.28
N THR A 25 15.46 -50.22 -40.29
CA THR A 25 14.57 -49.48 -39.38
C THR A 25 15.22 -48.31 -38.61
N PRO A 26 16.50 -48.35 -38.16
CA PRO A 26 17.08 -47.20 -37.48
C PRO A 26 17.36 -46.01 -38.43
N ALA A 27 17.61 -46.26 -39.71
CA ALA A 27 17.88 -45.20 -40.69
C ALA A 27 16.61 -44.44 -41.08
N THR A 28 15.47 -45.13 -41.18
CA THR A 28 14.16 -44.50 -41.42
C THR A 28 13.67 -43.73 -40.19
N ALA A 29 13.89 -44.25 -38.98
CA ALA A 29 13.56 -43.55 -37.74
C ALA A 29 14.33 -42.23 -37.61
N GLY A 30 15.64 -42.22 -37.93
CA GLY A 30 16.45 -41.00 -37.91
C GLY A 30 16.01 -39.94 -38.93
N PHE A 31 15.54 -40.35 -40.10
CA PHE A 31 15.01 -39.44 -41.13
C PHE A 31 13.73 -38.73 -40.66
N TRP A 32 12.77 -39.47 -40.11
CA TRP A 32 11.51 -38.90 -39.62
C TRP A 32 11.72 -38.00 -38.39
N LEU A 33 12.60 -38.39 -37.47
CA LEU A 33 12.97 -37.53 -36.34
C LEU A 33 13.65 -36.23 -36.80
N GLY A 34 14.45 -36.26 -37.87
CA GLY A 34 15.05 -35.08 -38.48
C GLY A 34 14.00 -34.11 -39.05
N ILE A 35 12.96 -34.63 -39.72
CA ILE A 35 11.84 -33.81 -40.22
C ILE A 35 11.08 -33.17 -39.05
N VAL A 36 10.76 -33.95 -38.00
CA VAL A 36 10.07 -33.43 -36.81
C VAL A 36 10.91 -32.36 -36.11
N GLY A 37 12.22 -32.56 -35.99
CA GLY A 37 13.14 -31.56 -35.44
C GLY A 37 13.22 -30.28 -36.27
N LEU A 38 13.10 -30.37 -37.60
CA LEU A 38 13.08 -29.20 -38.49
C LEU A 38 11.79 -28.39 -38.34
N VAL A 39 10.65 -29.04 -38.17
CA VAL A 39 9.35 -28.38 -37.94
C VAL A 39 9.28 -27.80 -36.52
N ALA A 40 9.79 -28.50 -35.51
CA ALA A 40 9.80 -28.05 -34.12
C ALA A 40 10.91 -27.02 -33.80
N GLY A 41 11.86 -26.78 -34.72
CA GLY A 41 12.99 -25.87 -34.55
C GLY A 41 12.63 -24.39 -34.42
N TRP A 42 11.37 -24.03 -34.59
CA TRP A 42 10.86 -22.70 -34.31
C TRP A 42 10.70 -22.41 -32.80
N VAL A 43 10.76 -23.44 -31.95
CA VAL A 43 10.80 -23.32 -30.49
C VAL A 43 12.19 -23.74 -29.98
N PRO A 44 12.99 -22.81 -29.44
CA PRO A 44 14.43 -23.02 -29.26
C PRO A 44 14.79 -24.20 -28.35
N PHE A 45 14.05 -24.39 -27.26
CA PHE A 45 14.29 -25.52 -26.33
C PHE A 45 13.82 -26.87 -26.89
N LEU A 46 12.72 -26.90 -27.65
CA LEU A 46 12.20 -28.15 -28.24
C LEU A 46 13.06 -28.61 -29.44
N GLY A 47 13.59 -27.66 -30.22
CA GLY A 47 14.50 -27.97 -31.33
C GLY A 47 15.77 -28.68 -30.86
N LEU A 48 16.39 -28.23 -29.76
CA LEU A 48 17.63 -28.81 -29.23
C LEU A 48 17.40 -30.22 -28.64
N LEU A 49 16.28 -30.42 -27.95
CA LEU A 49 15.90 -31.70 -27.34
C LEU A 49 15.64 -32.80 -28.39
N VAL A 50 15.19 -32.44 -29.59
CA VAL A 50 14.92 -33.39 -30.68
C VAL A 50 16.15 -33.58 -31.61
N THR A 51 16.93 -32.53 -31.85
CA THR A 51 18.07 -32.59 -32.79
C THR A 51 19.27 -33.36 -32.23
N VAL A 52 19.55 -33.29 -30.93
CA VAL A 52 20.68 -34.01 -30.31
C VAL A 52 20.51 -35.54 -30.37
N PRO A 53 19.36 -36.13 -29.99
CA PRO A 53 19.11 -37.56 -30.17
C PRO A 53 19.11 -38.00 -31.64
N ALA A 54 18.55 -37.19 -32.54
CA ALA A 54 18.54 -37.47 -33.98
C ALA A 54 19.97 -37.53 -34.56
N TRP A 55 20.86 -36.62 -34.13
CA TRP A 55 22.26 -36.63 -34.52
C TRP A 55 23.00 -37.87 -33.99
N ALA A 56 22.78 -38.25 -32.73
CA ALA A 56 23.38 -39.44 -32.13
C ALA A 56 22.95 -40.73 -32.85
N LEU A 57 21.66 -40.87 -33.17
CA LEU A 57 21.12 -42.03 -33.90
C LEU A 57 21.65 -42.09 -35.35
N SER A 58 21.83 -40.94 -36.01
CA SER A 58 22.40 -40.86 -37.36
C SER A 58 23.90 -41.23 -37.39
N GLN A 59 24.66 -40.83 -36.37
CA GLN A 59 26.07 -41.24 -36.20
C GLN A 59 26.19 -42.75 -35.95
N ALA A 60 25.30 -43.33 -35.14
CA ALA A 60 25.25 -44.78 -34.91
C ALA A 60 24.92 -45.56 -36.20
N GLY A 61 24.02 -45.03 -37.04
CA GLY A 61 23.73 -45.58 -38.36
C GLY A 61 24.94 -45.60 -39.30
N ARG A 62 25.71 -44.49 -39.35
CA ARG A 62 26.94 -44.40 -40.17
C ARG A 62 28.05 -45.34 -39.72
N ARG A 63 28.23 -45.54 -38.40
CA ARG A 63 29.21 -46.50 -37.88
C ARG A 63 28.91 -47.92 -38.36
N ARG A 64 27.62 -48.32 -38.37
CA ARG A 64 27.18 -49.64 -38.87
C ARG A 64 27.29 -49.79 -40.39
N PHE A 65 27.17 -48.71 -41.15
CA PHE A 65 27.39 -48.71 -42.60
C PHE A 65 28.88 -48.89 -42.93
N ARG A 66 29.78 -48.19 -42.22
CA ARG A 66 31.24 -48.32 -42.41
C ARG A 66 31.79 -49.71 -42.07
N THR A 67 31.11 -50.46 -41.21
CA THR A 67 31.43 -51.86 -40.92
C THR A 67 30.86 -52.85 -41.97
N GLY A 68 30.30 -52.36 -43.08
CA GLY A 68 29.85 -53.17 -44.23
C GLY A 68 28.47 -53.83 -44.07
N ALA A 69 27.67 -53.44 -43.08
CA ALA A 69 26.45 -54.17 -42.71
C ALA A 69 25.19 -53.84 -43.54
N THR A 70 25.18 -52.77 -44.36
CA THR A 70 24.01 -52.39 -45.18
C THR A 70 24.41 -51.68 -46.49
N THR A 71 23.58 -51.74 -47.54
CA THR A 71 23.93 -51.30 -48.91
C THR A 71 23.25 -50.00 -49.38
N THR A 72 22.61 -49.21 -48.51
CA THR A 72 21.93 -47.97 -48.95
C THR A 72 22.39 -46.74 -48.18
N ALA A 73 23.37 -46.03 -48.74
CA ALA A 73 24.00 -44.83 -48.17
C ALA A 73 23.14 -43.55 -48.27
N GLY A 74 22.16 -43.50 -49.20
CA GLY A 74 21.49 -42.25 -49.58
C GLY A 74 20.66 -41.59 -48.48
N ARG A 75 19.92 -42.37 -47.66
CA ARG A 75 19.02 -41.82 -46.63
C ARG A 75 19.76 -41.35 -45.37
N SER A 76 20.95 -41.89 -45.09
CA SER A 76 21.77 -41.46 -43.94
C SER A 76 22.42 -40.09 -44.18
N GLY A 77 22.90 -39.83 -45.40
CA GLY A 77 23.45 -38.53 -45.79
C GLY A 77 22.41 -37.41 -45.72
N ALA A 78 21.19 -37.67 -46.20
CA ALA A 78 20.08 -36.73 -46.14
C ALA A 78 19.70 -36.36 -44.70
N GLY A 79 19.67 -37.33 -43.76
CA GLY A 79 19.37 -37.07 -42.36
C GLY A 79 20.40 -36.17 -41.65
N LEU A 80 21.67 -36.20 -42.10
CA LEU A 80 22.71 -35.32 -41.56
C LEU A 80 22.64 -33.92 -42.14
N ALA A 81 22.42 -33.81 -43.45
CA ALA A 81 22.21 -32.52 -44.08
C ALA A 81 21.03 -31.78 -43.44
N LEU A 82 19.91 -32.49 -43.21
CA LEU A 82 18.74 -31.94 -42.53
C LEU A 82 19.01 -31.60 -41.06
N GLY A 83 19.77 -32.43 -40.33
CA GLY A 83 20.14 -32.14 -38.94
C GLY A 83 21.05 -30.92 -38.80
N VAL A 84 22.04 -30.76 -39.70
CA VAL A 84 22.91 -29.58 -39.73
C VAL A 84 22.11 -28.33 -40.12
N ALA A 85 21.27 -28.42 -41.16
CA ALA A 85 20.42 -27.31 -41.58
C ALA A 85 19.45 -26.87 -40.49
N GLY A 86 18.80 -27.80 -39.78
CA GLY A 86 17.90 -27.50 -38.67
C GLY A 86 18.63 -26.88 -37.46
N SER A 87 19.86 -27.34 -37.17
CA SER A 87 20.67 -26.77 -36.08
C SER A 87 21.13 -25.35 -36.41
N VAL A 88 21.56 -25.11 -37.65
CA VAL A 88 21.95 -23.77 -38.13
C VAL A 88 20.75 -22.82 -38.10
N LEU A 89 19.57 -23.27 -38.53
CA LEU A 89 18.34 -22.48 -38.48
C LEU A 89 17.95 -22.12 -37.03
N CYS A 90 18.05 -23.08 -36.10
CA CYS A 90 17.77 -22.85 -34.68
C CYS A 90 18.73 -21.82 -34.05
N LEU A 91 20.03 -21.89 -34.37
CA LEU A 91 21.02 -20.91 -33.91
C LEU A 91 20.77 -19.52 -34.51
N LEU A 92 20.38 -19.44 -35.78
CA LEU A 92 20.01 -18.19 -36.43
C LEU A 92 18.75 -17.56 -35.80
N THR A 93 17.70 -18.33 -35.53
CA THR A 93 16.48 -17.79 -34.92
C THR A 93 16.69 -17.37 -33.47
N THR A 94 17.50 -18.10 -32.70
CA THR A 94 17.87 -17.69 -31.33
C THR A 94 18.73 -16.44 -31.30
N THR A 95 19.73 -16.33 -32.18
CA THR A 95 20.55 -15.10 -32.26
C THR A 95 19.74 -13.89 -32.68
N ILE A 96 18.86 -14.02 -33.68
CA ILE A 96 17.93 -12.95 -34.09
C ILE A 96 16.97 -12.59 -32.94
N GLY A 97 16.45 -13.58 -32.20
CA GLY A 97 15.59 -13.34 -31.04
C GLY A 97 16.28 -12.61 -29.90
N VAL A 98 17.52 -12.98 -29.57
CA VAL A 98 18.33 -12.33 -28.52
C VAL A 98 18.71 -10.91 -28.92
N ILE A 99 19.14 -10.69 -30.17
CA ILE A 99 19.46 -9.35 -30.69
C ILE A 99 18.19 -8.49 -30.78
N GLY A 100 17.06 -9.08 -31.16
CA GLY A 100 15.76 -8.42 -31.16
C GLY A 100 15.30 -8.00 -29.77
N ALA A 101 15.52 -8.83 -28.74
CA ALA A 101 15.24 -8.50 -27.35
C ALA A 101 16.20 -7.44 -26.79
N ALA A 102 17.47 -7.45 -27.18
CA ALA A 102 18.46 -6.47 -26.76
C ALA A 102 18.24 -5.08 -27.39
N ASN A 103 17.68 -5.02 -28.61
CA ASN A 103 17.36 -3.79 -29.32
C ASN A 103 15.87 -3.43 -29.27
N ALA A 104 15.05 -4.21 -28.55
CA ALA A 104 13.66 -3.87 -28.33
C ALA A 104 13.61 -2.52 -27.60
N PRO A 105 12.86 -1.53 -28.10
CA PRO A 105 12.64 -0.29 -27.37
C PRO A 105 12.12 -0.67 -25.99
N GLN A 106 12.89 -0.37 -24.95
CA GLN A 106 12.41 -0.57 -23.59
C GLN A 106 11.16 0.32 -23.46
N PRO A 107 10.00 -0.24 -23.05
CA PRO A 107 8.87 0.59 -22.72
C PRO A 107 9.37 1.60 -21.71
N ALA A 108 9.28 2.89 -22.04
CA ALA A 108 9.66 3.94 -21.13
C ALA A 108 8.97 3.63 -19.80
N LEU A 109 9.76 3.45 -18.74
CA LEU A 109 9.21 3.35 -17.40
C LEU A 109 8.24 4.54 -17.27
N PRO A 110 6.97 4.32 -16.86
CA PRO A 110 6.06 5.42 -16.68
C PRO A 110 6.79 6.45 -15.83
N ALA A 111 6.94 7.66 -16.38
CA ALA A 111 7.56 8.76 -15.66
C ALA A 111 6.99 8.73 -14.25
N ALA A 112 7.88 8.66 -13.24
CA ALA A 112 7.47 8.58 -11.86
C ALA A 112 6.33 9.59 -11.67
N ALA A 113 5.15 9.09 -11.30
CA ALA A 113 4.02 9.95 -11.00
C ALA A 113 4.57 11.08 -10.12
N PRO A 114 4.27 12.35 -10.43
CA PRO A 114 4.80 13.46 -9.65
C PRO A 114 4.59 13.11 -8.19
N ALA A 115 5.67 13.13 -7.41
CA ALA A 115 5.61 12.78 -6.00
C ALA A 115 4.38 13.46 -5.42
N ALA A 116 3.46 12.67 -4.85
CA ALA A 116 2.30 13.22 -4.18
C ALA A 116 2.81 14.37 -3.30
N PRO A 117 2.19 15.56 -3.33
CA PRO A 117 2.68 16.69 -2.57
C PRO A 117 2.89 16.20 -1.15
N VAL A 118 4.14 16.31 -0.68
CA VAL A 118 4.44 16.04 0.73
C VAL A 118 3.39 16.80 1.53
N PRO A 119 2.55 16.13 2.34
CA PRO A 119 1.55 16.84 3.11
C PRO A 119 2.32 17.89 3.89
N ALA A 120 1.99 19.16 3.66
CA ALA A 120 2.59 20.26 4.38
C ALA A 120 2.55 19.89 5.87
N ALA A 121 3.70 19.91 6.53
CA ALA A 121 3.81 19.51 7.92
C ALA A 121 2.66 20.16 8.70
N ALA A 122 1.81 19.34 9.33
CA ALA A 122 0.66 19.84 10.06
C ALA A 122 1.16 20.93 11.04
N PRO A 123 0.48 22.08 11.10
CA PRO A 123 0.94 23.19 11.92
C PRO A 123 1.12 22.69 13.36
N ALA A 124 2.31 22.90 13.93
CA ALA A 124 2.60 22.45 15.28
C ALA A 124 1.54 23.01 16.26
N PRO A 125 1.05 22.19 17.21
CA PRO A 125 0.05 22.63 18.17
C PRO A 125 0.63 23.72 19.08
N VAL A 126 -0.20 24.67 19.50
CA VAL A 126 0.20 25.86 20.27
C VAL A 126 -0.53 25.89 21.60
N ALA A 127 0.12 26.46 22.61
CA ALA A 127 -0.50 26.67 23.92
C ALA A 127 -1.71 27.61 23.79
N VAL A 128 -2.88 27.15 24.23
CA VAL A 128 -4.09 27.99 24.26
C VAL A 128 -3.93 29.05 25.35
N PRO A 129 -4.12 30.34 25.05
CA PRO A 129 -4.19 31.38 26.09
C PRO A 129 -5.29 31.08 27.11
N ASP A 130 -5.10 31.51 28.36
CA ASP A 130 -6.14 31.48 29.39
C ASP A 130 -6.97 32.78 29.32
N VAL A 131 -8.26 32.65 29.00
CA VAL A 131 -9.20 33.78 28.89
C VAL A 131 -10.27 33.78 29.99
N VAL A 132 -10.16 32.90 30.99
CA VAL A 132 -11.12 32.86 32.10
C VAL A 132 -11.07 34.19 32.87
N GLY A 133 -12.25 34.77 33.11
CA GLY A 133 -12.42 36.09 33.73
C GLY A 133 -12.42 37.27 32.75
N MET A 134 -12.19 37.04 31.46
CA MET A 134 -12.32 38.07 30.43
C MET A 134 -13.76 38.19 29.91
N THR A 135 -14.08 39.31 29.26
CA THR A 135 -15.31 39.42 28.45
C THR A 135 -15.19 38.58 27.18
N ASP A 136 -16.29 38.06 26.64
CA ASP A 136 -16.29 37.28 25.39
C ASP A 136 -15.56 37.98 24.24
N ALA A 137 -15.83 39.27 24.03
CA ALA A 137 -15.16 40.06 23.00
C ALA A 137 -13.63 40.06 23.17
N ARG A 138 -13.15 40.27 24.41
CA ARG A 138 -11.71 40.29 24.69
C ARG A 138 -11.08 38.90 24.60
N ALA A 139 -11.80 37.88 25.06
CA ALA A 139 -11.39 36.48 24.97
C ALA A 139 -11.18 36.06 23.51
N ARG A 140 -12.11 36.40 22.62
CA ARG A 140 -12.01 36.11 21.18
C ARG A 140 -10.83 36.81 20.52
N GLU A 141 -10.55 38.06 20.88
CA GLU A 141 -9.38 38.79 20.37
C GLU A 141 -8.07 38.10 20.76
N VAL A 142 -7.95 37.68 22.03
CA VAL A 142 -6.74 37.00 22.55
C VAL A 142 -6.55 35.64 21.87
N LEU A 143 -7.62 34.87 21.71
CA LEU A 143 -7.58 33.57 21.02
C LEU A 143 -7.26 33.74 19.53
N ALA A 144 -7.82 34.76 18.87
CA ALA A 144 -7.53 35.08 17.47
C ALA A 144 -6.05 35.48 17.26
N GLN A 145 -5.47 36.27 18.18
CA GLN A 145 -4.05 36.63 18.15
C GLN A 145 -3.13 35.40 18.31
N ALA A 146 -3.55 34.40 19.08
CA ALA A 146 -2.85 33.12 19.19
C ALA A 146 -3.10 32.17 18.01
N GLY A 147 -3.97 32.58 17.07
CA GLY A 147 -4.30 31.85 15.85
C GLY A 147 -5.41 30.81 15.99
N PHE A 148 -6.18 30.85 17.08
CA PHE A 148 -7.41 30.05 17.23
C PHE A 148 -8.59 30.80 16.60
N THR A 149 -9.03 30.36 15.43
CA THR A 149 -10.12 31.00 14.67
C THR A 149 -11.48 30.37 14.94
N HIS A 150 -11.51 29.16 15.49
CA HIS A 150 -12.74 28.43 15.80
C HIS A 150 -13.06 28.52 17.31
N VAL A 151 -13.83 29.55 17.69
CA VAL A 151 -14.29 29.74 19.08
C VAL A 151 -15.81 29.56 19.15
N VAL A 152 -16.26 28.60 19.95
CA VAL A 152 -17.67 28.22 20.09
C VAL A 152 -18.16 28.58 21.49
N LEU A 153 -19.41 29.05 21.60
CA LEU A 153 -20.05 29.24 22.89
C LEU A 153 -20.74 27.95 23.34
N GLY A 154 -20.32 27.45 24.50
CA GLY A 154 -20.95 26.35 25.19
C GLY A 154 -22.19 26.80 25.96
N PRO A 155 -22.85 25.87 26.67
CA PRO A 155 -23.96 26.22 27.56
C PRO A 155 -23.47 27.21 28.63
N PRO A 156 -24.23 28.28 28.91
CA PRO A 156 -23.82 29.28 29.89
C PRO A 156 -23.84 28.71 31.31
N SER A 157 -22.95 29.20 32.15
CA SER A 157 -22.98 28.90 33.59
C SER A 157 -24.09 29.70 34.28
N PRO A 158 -24.63 29.23 35.42
CA PRO A 158 -25.56 30.01 36.23
C PRO A 158 -24.99 31.39 36.59
N ALA A 159 -25.88 32.37 36.81
CA ALA A 159 -25.47 33.68 37.29
C ALA A 159 -24.77 33.55 38.64
N ALA A 160 -23.59 34.18 38.77
CA ALA A 160 -22.80 34.19 39.99
C ALA A 160 -22.68 35.63 40.52
N ALA A 161 -22.76 35.79 41.84
CA ALA A 161 -22.60 37.09 42.47
C ALA A 161 -21.20 37.66 42.19
N GLY A 162 -21.13 38.91 41.73
CA GLY A 162 -19.86 39.59 41.41
C GLY A 162 -19.26 39.27 40.04
N VAL A 163 -19.89 38.39 39.24
CA VAL A 163 -19.48 38.11 37.86
C VAL A 163 -20.46 38.77 36.90
N ALA A 164 -19.97 39.62 36.00
CA ALA A 164 -20.81 40.26 35.00
C ALA A 164 -21.29 39.23 33.97
N ALA A 165 -22.53 39.38 33.50
CA ALA A 165 -23.06 38.57 32.41
C ALA A 165 -22.16 38.68 31.17
N GLY A 166 -21.90 37.56 30.47
CA GLY A 166 -20.99 37.53 29.31
C GLY A 166 -19.50 37.50 29.66
N THR A 167 -19.16 37.34 30.94
CA THR A 167 -17.78 37.02 31.37
C THR A 167 -17.53 35.53 31.18
N VAL A 168 -16.39 35.16 30.59
CA VAL A 168 -15.96 33.76 30.42
C VAL A 168 -15.65 33.16 31.80
N THR A 169 -16.40 32.15 32.20
CA THR A 169 -16.24 31.44 33.49
C THR A 169 -15.53 30.10 33.33
N ALA A 170 -15.54 29.53 32.13
CA ALA A 170 -14.81 28.31 31.81
C ALA A 170 -14.34 28.31 30.35
N GLN A 171 -13.24 27.60 30.10
CA GLN A 171 -12.66 27.42 28.78
C GLN A 171 -12.25 25.95 28.62
N ASP A 172 -12.59 25.36 27.48
CA ASP A 172 -12.16 24.02 27.06
C ASP A 172 -11.57 24.08 25.65
N PRO A 173 -10.30 23.69 25.43
CA PRO A 173 -9.33 23.22 26.40
C PRO A 173 -8.91 24.29 27.41
N VAL A 174 -8.50 23.86 28.61
CA VAL A 174 -8.01 24.77 29.65
C VAL A 174 -6.80 25.55 29.17
N GLY A 175 -6.66 26.79 29.62
CA GLY A 175 -5.52 27.64 29.29
C GLY A 175 -4.18 26.95 29.56
N SER A 176 -3.17 27.34 28.78
CA SER A 176 -1.83 26.74 28.69
C SER A 176 -1.73 25.33 28.12
N THR A 177 -2.84 24.69 27.77
CA THR A 177 -2.83 23.38 27.10
C THR A 177 -2.34 23.50 25.66
N THR A 178 -1.44 22.63 25.24
CA THR A 178 -1.03 22.52 23.83
C THR A 178 -2.19 21.95 23.01
N TYR A 179 -2.66 22.72 22.03
CA TYR A 179 -3.87 22.37 21.27
C TYR A 179 -3.73 22.71 19.79
N ASP A 180 -4.54 22.05 18.96
CA ASP A 180 -4.59 22.33 17.53
C ASP A 180 -5.34 23.65 17.28
N ARG A 181 -4.73 24.56 16.51
CA ARG A 181 -5.34 25.85 16.16
C ARG A 181 -6.59 25.71 15.30
N ALA A 182 -6.72 24.61 14.56
CA ALA A 182 -7.89 24.32 13.74
C ALA A 182 -9.05 23.72 14.57
N ALA A 183 -8.78 23.22 15.78
CA ALA A 183 -9.80 22.65 16.65
C ALA A 183 -10.59 23.75 17.38
N ALA A 184 -11.84 23.44 17.74
CA ALA A 184 -12.72 24.39 18.37
C ALA A 184 -12.38 24.59 19.86
N VAL A 185 -12.24 25.85 20.28
CA VAL A 185 -12.16 26.24 21.69
C VAL A 185 -13.56 26.61 22.16
N THR A 186 -14.06 25.94 23.19
CA THR A 186 -15.38 26.19 23.76
C THR A 186 -15.27 27.11 24.96
N LEU A 187 -16.02 28.22 24.94
CA LEU A 187 -16.12 29.16 26.05
C LEU A 187 -17.48 29.02 26.74
N THR A 188 -17.46 29.01 28.07
CA THR A 188 -18.66 29.10 28.90
C THR A 188 -18.73 30.48 29.50
N GLU A 189 -19.86 31.17 29.33
CA GLU A 189 -20.09 32.51 29.87
C GLU A 189 -21.03 32.50 31.07
N ALA A 190 -20.89 33.48 31.96
CA ALA A 190 -21.86 33.74 33.02
C ALA A 190 -23.21 34.21 32.44
N ALA A 191 -24.28 33.49 32.77
CA ALA A 191 -25.64 33.90 32.44
C ALA A 191 -25.98 35.23 33.14
N ALA A 192 -26.84 36.02 32.47
CA ALA A 192 -27.44 37.17 33.10
C ALA A 192 -28.26 36.74 34.33
N PRO A 193 -28.19 37.48 35.45
CA PRO A 193 -29.09 37.23 36.57
C PRO A 193 -30.53 37.32 36.09
N ALA A 194 -31.35 36.35 36.50
CA ALA A 194 -32.76 36.35 36.16
C ALA A 194 -33.38 37.67 36.63
N VAL A 195 -33.89 38.47 35.70
CA VAL A 195 -34.66 39.66 36.06
C VAL A 195 -35.89 39.18 36.84
N PRO A 196 -36.13 39.64 38.08
CA PRO A 196 -37.37 39.32 38.75
C PRO A 196 -38.49 39.93 37.91
N VAL A 197 -39.36 39.08 37.35
CA VAL A 197 -40.59 39.53 36.71
C VAL A 197 -41.39 40.20 37.82
N ALA A 198 -41.44 41.54 37.82
CA ALA A 198 -42.28 42.28 38.75
C ALA A 198 -43.72 41.75 38.59
N PRO A 199 -44.43 41.40 39.69
CA PRO A 199 -45.82 40.97 39.57
C PRO A 199 -46.59 42.11 38.90
N ALA A 200 -47.27 41.80 37.79
CA ALA A 200 -48.13 42.75 37.10
C ALA A 200 -49.11 43.35 38.12
N ALA A 201 -48.98 44.64 38.37
CA ALA A 201 -49.88 45.36 39.25
C ALA A 201 -51.31 45.16 38.74
N ALA A 202 -52.17 44.61 39.60
CA ALA A 202 -53.58 44.44 39.32
C ALA A 202 -54.19 45.78 38.89
N ALA A 203 -54.61 45.87 37.64
CA ALA A 203 -55.41 46.99 37.16
C ALA A 203 -56.77 46.93 37.88
N THR A 204 -57.07 47.96 38.66
CA THR A 204 -58.37 48.14 39.31
C THR A 204 -59.38 48.50 38.22
N ASP A 205 -60.42 47.67 38.07
CA ASP A 205 -61.54 47.87 37.14
C ASP A 205 -62.25 49.21 37.39
N ALA A 206 -62.42 50.00 36.32
CA ALA A 206 -63.41 51.07 36.21
C ALA A 206 -64.59 50.57 35.36
N PRO A 207 -65.85 50.92 35.68
CA PRO A 207 -67.01 50.22 35.13
C PRO A 207 -67.32 50.65 33.69
N VAL A 208 -67.37 49.69 32.76
CA VAL A 208 -67.96 49.85 31.43
C VAL A 208 -69.43 49.46 31.49
N ALA A 209 -70.27 50.34 30.95
CA ALA A 209 -71.72 50.25 30.90
C ALA A 209 -72.22 48.95 30.24
N THR A 210 -73.30 48.41 30.79
CA THR A 210 -74.03 47.24 30.31
C THR A 210 -74.82 47.55 29.05
N ASP A 211 -74.46 46.92 27.93
CA ASP A 211 -75.31 46.76 26.75
C ASP A 211 -76.16 45.48 26.95
N VAL A 212 -77.45 45.67 27.24
CA VAL A 212 -78.41 44.57 27.51
C VAL A 212 -79.44 44.57 26.39
N ASP A 213 -79.08 44.09 25.18
CA ASP A 213 -80.12 43.73 24.20
C ASP A 213 -79.70 42.74 23.11
N ARG A 214 -78.79 41.79 23.40
CA ARG A 214 -78.50 40.70 22.47
C ARG A 214 -78.98 39.35 23.00
N PRO A 215 -79.94 38.68 22.34
CA PRO A 215 -80.33 37.32 22.69
C PRO A 215 -79.14 36.37 22.54
N TYR A 216 -78.74 35.76 23.65
CA TYR A 216 -77.70 34.74 23.71
C TYR A 216 -78.22 33.44 23.09
N VAL A 217 -77.67 33.06 21.94
CA VAL A 217 -77.84 31.74 21.34
C VAL A 217 -76.70 30.86 21.84
N PRO A 218 -76.94 29.80 22.64
CA PRO A 218 -75.87 28.92 23.06
C PRO A 218 -75.34 28.12 21.86
N ALA A 219 -74.05 28.24 21.57
CA ALA A 219 -73.35 27.39 20.62
C ALA A 219 -73.26 25.95 21.16
N PRO A 220 -73.38 24.90 20.32
CA PRO A 220 -73.33 23.52 20.78
C PRO A 220 -71.92 23.16 21.28
N ALA A 221 -71.86 22.50 22.45
CA ALA A 221 -70.64 22.02 23.07
C ALA A 221 -69.91 21.03 22.16
N ARG A 222 -68.63 21.31 21.86
CA ARG A 222 -67.74 20.33 21.22
C ARG A 222 -67.29 19.30 22.26
N PRO A 223 -67.27 17.99 21.95
CA PRO A 223 -66.74 17.00 22.87
C PRO A 223 -65.22 17.16 22.99
N LEU A 224 -64.75 17.28 24.24
CA LEU A 224 -63.33 17.26 24.58
C LEU A 224 -62.78 15.86 24.29
N VAL A 225 -61.91 15.76 23.30
CA VAL A 225 -61.10 14.55 23.06
C VAL A 225 -60.09 14.46 24.20
N ALA A 226 -60.27 13.48 25.08
CA ALA A 226 -59.31 13.14 26.12
C ALA A 226 -58.02 12.63 25.46
N THR A 227 -56.94 13.37 25.64
CA THR A 227 -55.58 12.91 25.32
C THR A 227 -55.15 11.91 26.41
N PRO A 228 -54.63 10.72 26.04
CA PRO A 228 -54.16 9.75 27.02
C PRO A 228 -52.96 10.30 27.81
N PRO A 229 -52.86 10.04 29.14
CA PRO A 229 -51.70 10.45 29.91
C PRO A 229 -50.45 9.71 29.45
N ALA A 230 -49.37 10.46 29.23
CA ALA A 230 -48.05 9.91 28.94
C ALA A 230 -47.57 9.01 30.10
N PRO A 231 -46.83 7.92 29.82
CA PRO A 231 -46.40 6.97 30.83
C PRO A 231 -45.44 7.63 31.84
N HIS A 232 -45.78 7.52 33.11
CA HIS A 232 -44.94 7.95 34.23
C HIS A 232 -43.67 7.10 34.23
N THR A 233 -42.54 7.73 33.93
CA THR A 233 -41.22 7.12 34.14
C THR A 233 -41.00 7.00 35.65
N ALA A 234 -40.72 5.77 36.09
CA ALA A 234 -40.44 5.44 37.47
C ALA A 234 -39.28 6.29 38.00
N VAL A 235 -39.52 6.97 39.13
CA VAL A 235 -38.50 7.70 39.88
C VAL A 235 -37.47 6.69 40.37
N ALA A 236 -36.25 6.78 39.84
CA ALA A 236 -35.11 6.04 40.34
C ALA A 236 -34.80 6.46 41.79
N ALA A 237 -34.58 5.47 42.66
CA ALA A 237 -34.25 5.64 44.07
C ALA A 237 -33.06 6.61 44.28
N PRO A 238 -33.01 7.33 45.42
CA PRO A 238 -31.97 8.31 45.70
C PRO A 238 -30.60 7.61 45.81
N ARG A 239 -29.62 8.13 45.04
CA ARG A 239 -28.24 7.67 45.02
C ARG A 239 -27.57 7.99 46.38
N PRO A 240 -26.76 7.08 46.97
CA PRO A 240 -26.09 7.32 48.25
C PRO A 240 -25.19 8.56 48.21
N ALA A 241 -25.11 9.27 49.34
CA ALA A 241 -24.31 10.48 49.50
C ALA A 241 -22.81 10.26 49.17
N PRO A 242 -22.10 11.27 48.62
CA PRO A 242 -20.67 11.17 48.34
C PRO A 242 -19.87 10.93 49.62
N GLN A 243 -19.04 9.89 49.65
CA GLN A 243 -18.07 9.69 50.74
C GLN A 243 -17.01 10.78 50.68
N ALA A 244 -16.63 11.31 51.84
CA ALA A 244 -15.58 12.32 51.98
C ALA A 244 -14.25 11.82 51.36
N PRO A 245 -13.44 12.71 50.74
CA PRO A 245 -12.16 12.32 50.16
C PRO A 245 -11.22 11.80 51.25
N ARG A 246 -10.61 10.64 51.01
CA ARG A 246 -9.54 10.09 51.85
C ARG A 246 -8.36 11.07 51.84
N PRO A 247 -7.68 11.32 52.99
CA PRO A 247 -6.48 12.15 53.02
C PRO A 247 -5.47 11.68 51.97
N ALA A 248 -5.00 12.61 51.15
CA ALA A 248 -3.99 12.34 50.13
C ALA A 248 -2.72 11.80 50.79
N ALA A 249 -2.17 10.73 50.23
CA ALA A 249 -0.87 10.21 50.62
C ALA A 249 0.21 11.30 50.46
N PRO A 250 1.29 11.29 51.27
CA PRO A 250 2.37 12.25 51.15
C PRO A 250 2.96 12.24 49.74
N ALA A 251 3.16 13.43 49.17
CA ALA A 251 3.74 13.58 47.83
C ALA A 251 5.10 12.86 47.73
N PRO A 252 5.37 12.14 46.63
CA PRO A 252 6.68 11.54 46.42
C PRO A 252 7.75 12.64 46.37
N ARG A 253 8.84 12.40 47.10
CA ARG A 253 10.01 13.30 47.15
C ARG A 253 10.50 13.58 45.72
N PRO A 254 10.89 14.83 45.39
CA PRO A 254 11.43 15.16 44.07
C PRO A 254 12.54 14.20 43.69
N ALA A 255 12.37 13.51 42.56
CA ALA A 255 13.45 12.72 41.97
C ALA A 255 14.59 13.66 41.62
N ALA A 256 15.81 13.30 42.01
CA ALA A 256 17.02 14.02 41.60
C ALA A 256 17.05 14.14 40.07
N PRO A 257 17.60 15.24 39.51
CA PRO A 257 17.73 15.39 38.07
C PRO A 257 18.44 14.16 37.48
N ALA A 258 17.77 13.48 36.54
CA ALA A 258 18.41 12.41 35.79
C ALA A 258 19.61 13.00 35.04
N ALA A 259 20.78 12.37 35.19
CA ALA A 259 21.93 12.65 34.36
C ALA A 259 21.52 12.53 32.87
N PRO A 260 22.05 13.38 31.97
CA PRO A 260 21.68 13.35 30.57
C PRO A 260 21.91 11.95 30.00
N ALA A 261 20.84 11.37 29.45
CA ALA A 261 20.90 10.10 28.75
C ALA A 261 21.91 10.20 27.60
N PRO A 262 22.74 9.16 27.35
CA PRO A 262 23.58 9.12 26.16
C PRO A 262 22.71 9.34 24.92
N ALA A 263 23.12 10.26 24.06
CA ALA A 263 22.44 10.51 22.79
C ALA A 263 22.24 9.18 22.05
N ALA A 264 21.02 8.93 21.60
CA ALA A 264 20.76 7.82 20.69
C ALA A 264 21.72 7.92 19.50
N PRO A 265 22.36 6.81 19.07
CA PRO A 265 23.21 6.85 17.90
C PRO A 265 22.38 7.35 16.71
N ALA A 266 22.93 8.35 16.00
CA ALA A 266 22.36 8.81 14.74
C ALA A 266 22.09 7.60 13.84
N PRO A 267 21.02 7.61 13.01
CA PRO A 267 20.78 6.52 12.07
C PRO A 267 22.06 6.32 11.26
N SER A 268 22.70 5.17 11.46
CA SER A 268 23.78 4.71 10.60
C SER A 268 23.18 4.60 9.20
N SER A 269 23.35 5.65 8.39
CA SER A 269 23.12 5.61 6.96
C SER A 269 23.96 4.47 6.44
N GLY A 270 23.31 3.35 6.13
CA GLY A 270 23.96 2.19 5.53
C GLY A 270 24.72 2.66 4.30
N GLY A 271 26.05 2.65 4.41
CA GLY A 271 26.97 2.95 3.34
C GLY A 271 26.89 1.91 2.23
N GLY A 272 25.82 1.97 1.45
CA GLY A 272 25.85 1.55 0.06
C GLY A 272 26.48 2.69 -0.72
N SER A 273 27.75 2.52 -1.12
CA SER A 273 28.52 3.51 -1.86
C SER A 273 27.88 3.78 -3.23
N ALA A 274 26.94 4.74 -3.30
CA ALA A 274 26.62 5.36 -4.57
C ALA A 274 27.93 5.94 -5.14
N TYR A 275 28.27 5.64 -6.39
CA TYR A 275 29.45 6.19 -7.05
C TYR A 275 29.03 6.81 -8.38
N TYR A 276 29.23 8.12 -8.52
CA TYR A 276 28.84 8.86 -9.72
C TYR A 276 30.07 9.25 -10.53
N ALA A 277 30.26 8.78 -11.76
CA ALA A 277 31.47 9.11 -12.52
C ALA A 277 31.73 10.63 -12.69
N ASN A 278 30.67 11.44 -12.75
CA ASN A 278 30.72 12.91 -12.86
C ASN A 278 29.39 13.53 -12.36
N CYS A 279 29.33 14.86 -12.32
CA CYS A 279 28.12 15.58 -11.90
C CYS A 279 26.93 15.38 -12.84
N THR A 280 27.14 15.09 -14.12
CA THR A 280 26.07 14.72 -15.05
C THR A 280 25.40 13.41 -14.63
N ALA A 281 26.18 12.41 -14.23
CA ALA A 281 25.64 11.15 -13.71
C ALA A 281 24.87 11.35 -12.39
N ALA A 282 25.34 12.23 -11.51
CA ALA A 282 24.65 12.57 -10.26
C ALA A 282 23.32 13.31 -10.50
N ARG A 283 23.29 14.29 -11.42
CA ARG A 283 22.07 15.01 -11.80
C ARG A 283 21.05 14.11 -12.52
N ASN A 284 21.51 13.28 -13.45
CA ASN A 284 20.64 12.33 -14.15
C ASN A 284 20.03 11.28 -13.20
N ALA A 285 20.75 10.94 -12.13
CA ALA A 285 20.25 10.08 -11.06
C ALA A 285 19.36 10.82 -10.04
N GLY A 286 19.15 12.13 -10.20
CA GLY A 286 18.37 12.95 -9.25
C GLY A 286 19.02 13.10 -7.87
N ALA A 287 20.33 12.88 -7.76
CA ALA A 287 21.07 12.89 -6.50
C ALA A 287 21.79 14.22 -6.21
N ALA A 288 21.81 15.14 -7.17
CA ALA A 288 22.40 16.47 -7.00
C ALA A 288 21.36 17.48 -6.45
N PRO A 289 21.77 18.46 -5.63
CA PRO A 289 23.14 18.70 -5.12
C PRO A 289 23.56 17.67 -4.05
N LEU A 290 24.83 17.24 -4.11
CA LEU A 290 25.41 16.24 -3.21
C LEU A 290 26.13 16.94 -2.06
N TYR A 291 25.67 16.72 -0.83
CA TYR A 291 26.29 17.31 0.36
C TYR A 291 27.42 16.45 0.93
N ARG A 292 28.41 17.09 1.56
CA ARG A 292 29.50 16.40 2.27
C ARG A 292 28.95 15.39 3.28
N GLY A 293 29.33 14.12 3.11
CA GLY A 293 28.85 13.00 3.94
C GLY A 293 27.64 12.25 3.37
N ALA A 294 27.00 12.76 2.31
CA ALA A 294 25.97 12.03 1.58
C ALA A 294 26.57 10.87 0.77
N PRO A 295 25.83 9.77 0.57
CA PRO A 295 26.27 8.67 -0.30
C PRO A 295 26.52 9.18 -1.72
N GLY A 296 27.75 8.98 -2.21
CA GLY A 296 28.19 9.43 -3.53
C GLY A 296 28.81 10.81 -3.62
N TYR A 297 28.86 11.55 -2.51
CA TYR A 297 29.72 12.73 -2.41
C TYR A 297 31.20 12.33 -2.47
N ARG A 298 31.98 13.05 -3.26
CA ARG A 298 33.45 13.05 -3.20
C ARG A 298 33.98 14.43 -3.56
N SER A 299 35.12 14.82 -3.00
CA SER A 299 35.78 16.09 -3.31
C SER A 299 36.07 16.27 -4.80
N ALA A 300 36.33 15.20 -5.55
CA ALA A 300 36.52 15.31 -7.00
C ALA A 300 35.26 15.70 -7.81
N LEU A 301 34.08 15.77 -7.19
CA LEU A 301 32.84 16.32 -7.78
C LEU A 301 32.54 17.75 -7.29
N ASP A 302 33.23 18.19 -6.26
CA ASP A 302 33.09 19.48 -5.59
C ASP A 302 34.22 20.38 -6.14
N ARG A 303 33.89 21.24 -7.11
CA ARG A 303 34.93 21.95 -7.88
C ARG A 303 35.60 23.05 -7.05
N ASP A 304 34.87 23.59 -6.10
CA ASP A 304 35.22 24.71 -5.22
C ASP A 304 35.42 24.29 -3.76
N ASP A 305 35.22 23.00 -3.43
CA ASP A 305 35.46 22.37 -2.13
C ASP A 305 34.62 22.96 -0.98
N ASP A 306 33.46 23.54 -1.29
CA ASP A 306 32.58 24.21 -0.33
C ASP A 306 31.73 23.21 0.50
N GLY A 307 31.73 21.94 0.10
CA GLY A 307 30.94 20.87 0.71
C GLY A 307 29.64 20.54 -0.03
N ILE A 308 29.39 21.16 -1.18
CA ILE A 308 28.22 20.94 -2.05
C ILE A 308 28.70 20.58 -3.46
N ALA A 309 28.77 19.28 -3.75
CA ALA A 309 29.11 18.82 -5.08
C ALA A 309 27.92 18.95 -6.06
N CYS A 310 28.23 19.30 -7.30
CA CYS A 310 27.31 19.29 -8.44
C CYS A 310 26.13 20.27 -8.36
N GLU A 311 26.38 21.47 -7.81
CA GLU A 311 25.56 22.67 -8.02
C GLU A 311 25.24 22.95 -9.51
#